data_AF-A0AAD6ZTN6-F1
#
_entry.id   AF-A0AAD6ZTN6-F1
#
_cell.length_a   1.000
_cell.length_b   1.000
_cell.length_c   1.000
_cell.angle_alpha   90.00
_cell.angle_beta   90.00
_cell.angle_gamma   90.00
#
_symmetry.space_group_name_H-M   'P 1'
#
loop_
_entity.id
_entity.type
_entity.pdbx_description
1 polymer ?
#
loop_
_entity_poly.entity_id
_entity_poly.type
_entity_poly.pdbx_seq_one_letter_code
_entity_poly.pdbx_strand_id
1 'polypeptide(L)'
;MNKAVHIEWARMRARAMRWAEEVDLLEEEMRRTCQSLVWREEWWKVKVDRRGLPEGPQHEGEMVYMLRQAGIQAALTEDFMKEWTGRGWGSG
;
A
#
# COMPACT_ATOMS: atom_id res chain seq x y z
N MET A 1 -42.78 -12.92 -20.56
CA MET A 1 -41.65 -13.87 -20.56
C MET A 1 -40.29 -13.18 -20.82
N ASN A 2 -40.14 -12.41 -21.90
CA ASN A 2 -38.85 -11.81 -22.31
C ASN A 2 -38.26 -10.74 -21.34
N LYS A 3 -39.09 -9.89 -20.72
CA LYS A 3 -38.62 -8.81 -19.81
C LYS A 3 -37.86 -9.30 -18.57
N ALA A 4 -38.27 -10.42 -17.96
CA ALA A 4 -37.64 -10.93 -16.75
C ALA A 4 -36.19 -11.38 -17.00
N VAL A 5 -35.93 -12.02 -18.13
CA VAL A 5 -34.58 -12.45 -18.54
C VAL A 5 -33.66 -11.24 -18.80
N HIS A 6 -34.17 -10.18 -19.42
CA HIS A 6 -33.39 -8.95 -19.63
C HIS A 6 -33.06 -8.22 -18.32
N ILE A 7 -33.99 -8.23 -17.35
CA ILE A 7 -33.77 -7.65 -16.02
C ILE A 7 -32.67 -8.43 -15.28
N GLU A 8 -32.74 -9.76 -15.30
CA GLU A 8 -31.72 -10.59 -14.65
C GLU A 8 -30.36 -10.45 -15.32
N TRP A 9 -30.29 -10.41 -16.66
CA TRP A 9 -29.04 -10.14 -17.36
C TRP A 9 -28.46 -8.76 -17.01
N ALA A 10 -29.28 -7.71 -16.97
CA ALA A 10 -28.83 -6.38 -16.59
C ALA A 10 -28.28 -6.32 -15.15
N ARG A 11 -28.93 -7.04 -14.21
CA ARG A 11 -28.46 -7.17 -12.82
C ARG A 11 -27.13 -7.90 -12.73
N MET A 12 -26.99 -9.03 -13.42
CA MET A 12 -25.75 -9.80 -13.43
C MET A 12 -24.61 -9.01 -14.05
N ARG A 13 -24.86 -8.31 -15.16
CA ARG A 13 -23.88 -7.44 -15.80
C ARG A 13 -23.48 -6.26 -14.90
N ALA A 14 -24.44 -5.61 -14.23
CA ALA A 14 -24.14 -4.53 -13.29
C ALA A 14 -23.27 -5.01 -12.11
N ARG A 15 -23.53 -6.21 -11.58
CA ARG A 15 -22.70 -6.81 -10.54
C ARG A 15 -21.30 -7.13 -11.04
N ALA A 16 -21.17 -7.68 -12.25
CA ALA A 16 -19.88 -7.96 -12.86
C ALA A 16 -19.07 -6.67 -13.10
N MET A 17 -19.71 -5.61 -13.59
CA MET A 17 -19.05 -4.30 -13.78
C MET A 17 -18.60 -3.69 -12.46
N ARG A 18 -19.42 -3.75 -11.40
CA ARG A 18 -19.01 -3.28 -10.07
C ARG A 18 -17.85 -4.08 -9.50
N TRP A 19 -17.87 -5.40 -9.68
CA TRP A 19 -16.77 -6.24 -9.22
C TRP A 19 -15.46 -5.88 -9.91
N ALA A 20 -15.49 -5.60 -11.22
CA ALA A 20 -14.31 -5.12 -11.94
C ALA A 20 -13.80 -3.79 -11.38
N GLU A 21 -14.69 -2.83 -11.12
CA GLU A 21 -14.34 -1.55 -10.50
C GLU A 21 -13.75 -1.73 -9.08
N GLU A 22 -14.30 -2.64 -8.27
CA GLU A 22 -13.79 -2.96 -6.94
C GLU A 22 -12.38 -3.57 -6.99
N VAL A 23 -12.08 -4.40 -8.00
CA VAL A 23 -10.74 -4.93 -8.22
C VAL A 23 -9.76 -3.82 -8.59
N ASP A 24 -10.12 -2.96 -9.55
CA ASP A 24 -9.28 -1.83 -9.98
C ASP A 24 -8.99 -0.88 -8.81
N LEU A 25 -10.00 -0.58 -7.99
CA LEU A 25 -9.85 0.26 -6.81
C LEU A 25 -8.92 -0.37 -5.76
N LEU A 26 -9.03 -1.68 -5.54
CA LEU A 26 -8.18 -2.40 -4.60
C LEU A 26 -6.71 -2.38 -5.05
N GLU A 27 -6.46 -2.57 -6.35
CA GLU A 27 -5.11 -2.47 -6.91
C GLU A 27 -4.49 -1.09 -6.74
N GLU A 28 -5.27 -0.04 -7.03
CA GLU A 28 -4.83 1.34 -6.85
C GLU A 28 -4.58 1.68 -5.37
N GLU A 29 -5.43 1.20 -4.46
CA GLU A 29 -5.24 1.40 -3.02
C GLU A 29 -3.97 0.69 -2.51
N MET A 30 -3.68 -0.50 -3.03
CA MET A 30 -2.43 -1.19 -2.70
C MET A 30 -1.20 -0.45 -3.23
N ARG A 31 -1.27 0.09 -4.45
CA ARG A 31 -0.22 0.93 -5.01
C ARG A 31 0.03 2.16 -4.14
N ARG A 32 -1.04 2.85 -3.71
CA ARG A 32 -0.97 4.03 -2.82
C ARG A 32 -0.43 3.68 -1.44
N THR A 33 -0.80 2.53 -0.91
CA THR A 33 -0.30 2.01 0.38
C THR A 33 1.22 1.84 0.30
N CYS A 34 1.73 1.12 -0.70
CA CYS A 34 3.18 0.95 -0.90
C CYS A 34 3.89 2.30 -1.07
N GLN A 35 3.35 3.21 -1.88
CA GLN A 35 3.92 4.54 -2.07
C GLN A 35 3.99 5.34 -0.76
N SER A 36 2.97 5.21 0.09
CA SER A 36 2.93 5.87 1.40
C SER A 36 3.96 5.30 2.37
N LEU A 37 4.20 3.98 2.34
CA LEU A 37 5.22 3.32 3.16
C LEU A 37 6.63 3.78 2.74
N VAL A 38 6.94 3.80 1.44
CA VAL A 38 8.21 4.31 0.90
C VAL A 38 8.45 5.77 1.33
N TRP A 39 7.43 6.62 1.19
CA TRP A 39 7.53 8.01 1.61
C TRP A 39 7.80 8.13 3.13
N ARG A 40 7.16 7.29 3.96
CA ARG A 40 7.38 7.27 5.41
C ARG A 40 8.77 6.77 5.79
N GLU A 41 9.27 5.75 5.10
CA GLU A 41 10.65 5.26 5.27
C GLU A 41 11.64 6.41 5.08
N GLU A 42 11.52 7.12 3.95
CA GLU A 42 12.40 8.24 3.64
C GLU A 42 12.26 9.38 4.65
N TRP A 43 11.02 9.68 5.06
CA TRP A 43 10.78 10.67 6.09
C TRP A 43 11.49 10.35 7.41
N TRP A 44 11.50 9.08 7.83
CA TRP A 44 12.26 8.65 9.01
C TRP A 44 13.77 8.81 8.83
N LYS A 45 14.32 8.46 7.66
CA LYS A 45 15.76 8.63 7.35
C LYS A 45 16.17 10.09 7.38
N VAL A 46 15.40 10.97 6.73
CA VAL A 46 15.63 12.41 6.73
C VAL A 46 15.51 12.99 8.14
N LYS A 47 14.60 12.46 8.97
CA LYS A 47 14.44 12.91 10.35
C LYS A 47 15.62 12.55 11.24
N VAL A 48 16.27 11.41 11.01
CA VAL A 48 17.52 11.03 11.67
C VAL A 48 18.63 12.01 11.28
N ASP A 49 18.77 12.29 9.98
CA ASP A 49 19.83 13.16 9.44
C ASP A 49 19.70 14.62 9.90
N ARG A 50 18.48 15.16 9.89
CA ARG A 50 18.20 16.56 10.26
C ARG A 50 18.34 16.85 11.75
N ARG A 51 18.32 15.84 12.61
CA ARG A 51 18.15 16.10 14.04
C ARG A 51 19.36 16.79 14.66
N GLY A 52 20.59 16.57 14.20
CA GLY A 52 21.77 17.36 14.65
C GLY A 52 21.79 17.65 16.16
N LEU A 53 21.32 16.68 16.96
CA LEU A 53 20.94 16.91 18.35
C LEU A 53 22.17 16.85 19.26
N PRO A 54 22.14 17.51 20.44
CA PRO A 54 23.23 17.42 21.42
C PRO A 54 23.46 15.96 21.86
N GLU A 55 24.72 15.57 21.99
CA GLU A 55 25.11 14.19 22.35
C GLU A 55 24.61 13.81 23.76
N GLY A 56 23.95 12.65 23.87
CA GLY A 56 23.48 12.08 25.14
C GLY A 56 22.81 10.70 24.96
N PRO A 57 22.71 9.86 26.00
CA PRO A 57 22.19 8.48 25.89
C PRO A 57 20.74 8.37 25.36
N GLN A 58 19.92 9.39 25.62
CA GLN A 58 18.56 9.47 25.10
C GLN A 58 18.53 9.66 23.58
N HIS A 59 19.56 10.30 23.01
CA HIS A 59 19.69 10.53 21.57
C HIS A 59 19.96 9.24 20.80
N GLU A 60 20.85 8.39 21.29
CA GLU A 60 21.13 7.08 20.68
C GLU A 60 19.85 6.22 20.62
N GLY A 61 19.08 6.19 21.71
CA GLY A 61 17.81 5.46 21.75
C GLY A 61 16.78 5.98 20.73
N GLU A 62 16.66 7.29 20.57
CA GLU A 62 15.77 7.92 19.59
C GLU A 62 16.23 7.64 18.15
N MET A 63 17.52 7.73 17.86
CA MET A 63 18.08 7.38 16.54
C MET A 63 17.81 5.92 16.19
N VAL A 64 18.13 5.00 17.11
CA VAL A 64 17.90 3.56 16.92
C VAL A 64 16.41 3.29 16.68
N TYR A 65 15.52 3.95 17.43
CA TYR A 65 14.09 3.82 17.21
C TYR A 65 13.67 4.30 15.82
N MET A 66 14.13 5.46 15.36
CA MET A 66 13.77 6.00 14.05
C MET A 66 14.29 5.14 12.90
N LEU A 67 15.53 4.65 12.99
CA LEU A 67 16.09 3.71 12.02
C LEU A 67 15.30 2.39 11.98
N ARG A 68 14.89 1.89 13.15
CA ARG A 68 14.00 0.73 13.25
C ARG A 68 12.65 1.00 12.58
N GLN A 69 12.06 2.18 12.76
CA GLN A 69 10.81 2.54 12.09
C GLN A 69 10.99 2.58 10.57
N ALA A 70 12.07 3.16 10.05
CA ALA A 70 12.39 3.13 8.63
C ALA A 70 12.46 1.68 8.10
N GLY A 71 13.20 0.81 8.79
CA GLY A 71 13.33 -0.61 8.43
C GLY A 71 11.98 -1.36 8.41
N ILE A 72 11.08 -1.07 9.35
CA ILE A 72 9.73 -1.67 9.35
C ILE A 72 8.92 -1.22 8.14
N GLN A 73 8.95 0.07 7.77
CA GLN A 73 8.23 0.55 6.59
C GLN A 73 8.79 -0.08 5.29
N ALA A 74 10.11 -0.24 5.22
CA ALA A 74 10.77 -0.91 4.09
C ALA A 74 10.33 -2.38 3.98
N ALA A 75 10.36 -3.13 5.09
CA ALA A 75 9.94 -4.53 5.13
C ALA A 75 8.46 -4.70 4.73
N LEU A 76 7.56 -3.86 5.26
CA LEU A 76 6.15 -3.89 4.88
C LEU A 76 5.94 -3.60 3.39
N THR A 77 6.70 -2.67 2.82
CA THR A 77 6.65 -2.37 1.39
C THR A 77 7.09 -3.59 0.58
N GLU A 78 8.20 -4.22 0.96
CA GLU A 78 8.73 -5.40 0.29
C GLU A 78 7.74 -6.57 0.34
N ASP A 79 7.15 -6.84 1.51
CA ASP A 79 6.19 -7.91 1.70
C ASP A 79 4.91 -7.67 0.88
N PHE A 80 4.35 -6.46 0.91
CA PHE A 80 3.16 -6.12 0.13
C PHE A 80 3.44 -6.15 -1.38
N MET A 81 4.60 -5.65 -1.82
CA MET A 81 4.99 -5.73 -3.22
C MET A 81 5.14 -7.19 -3.66
N LYS A 82 5.78 -8.06 -2.87
CA LYS A 82 5.90 -9.49 -3.18
C LYS A 82 4.53 -10.16 -3.26
N GLU A 83 3.68 -9.92 -2.27
CA GLU A 83 2.34 -10.50 -2.22
C GLU A 83 1.46 -10.03 -3.39
N TRP A 84 1.55 -8.77 -3.78
CA TRP A 84 0.69 -8.18 -4.81
C TRP A 84 1.21 -8.37 -6.23
N THR A 85 2.54 -8.34 -6.44
CA THR A 85 3.15 -8.64 -7.75
C THR A 85 3.01 -10.12 -8.12
N GLY A 86 3.13 -11.02 -7.13
CA GLY A 86 2.95 -12.46 -7.31
C GLY A 86 1.51 -12.90 -7.61
N ARG A 87 0.52 -12.04 -7.36
CA ARG A 87 -0.91 -12.32 -7.59
C ARG A 87 -1.43 -11.87 -8.95
N GLY A 88 -0.59 -11.26 -9.81
CA GLY A 88 -0.98 -10.93 -11.19
C GLY A 88 -0.72 -9.49 -11.60
N TRP A 89 0.47 -8.95 -11.30
CA TRP A 89 0.96 -7.82 -12.09
C TRP A 89 1.37 -8.32 -13.48
N GLY A 90 0.40 -8.44 -14.39
CA GLY A 90 0.66 -8.75 -15.80
C GLY A 90 -0.32 -9.74 -16.43
N SER A 91 -1.53 -9.27 -16.72
CA SER A 91 -2.31 -9.73 -17.87
C SER A 91 -3.41 -8.73 -18.18
N GLY A 92 -2.99 -7.59 -18.71
CA GLY A 92 -3.78 -6.69 -19.54
C GLY A 92 -3.13 -6.62 -20.92
#